data_AF-A0A2M8KQQ4-F1
#
_entry.id   AF-A0A2M8KQQ4-F1
#
_cell.length_a   1.000
_cell.length_b   1.000
_cell.length_c   1.000
_cell.angle_alpha   90.00
_cell.angle_beta   90.00
_cell.angle_gamma   90.00
#
_symmetry.space_group_name_H-M   'P 1'
#
loop_
_entity.id
_entity.type
_entity.pdbx_description
1 polymer ?
#
loop_
_entity_poly.entity_id
_entity_poly.type
_entity_poly.pdbx_seq_one_letter_code
_entity_poly.pdbx_strand_id
1 'polypeptide(L)'
;MKISKEIMQNWFISYDEYTDRFQIYDNMVFNVNINHFLIKKKDDYTVYINKASHQPMLFEISKLYDKVHLDVNSMKKNDIINLIEPFISKYA
;
A
#
# COMPACT_ATOMS: atom_id res chain seq x y z
N MET A 1 0.50 8.78 -11.36
CA MET A 1 1.91 8.45 -11.72
C MET A 1 2.04 6.93 -11.81
N LYS A 2 2.80 6.35 -12.75
CA LYS A 2 2.93 4.87 -12.85
C LYS A 2 4.09 4.39 -11.99
N ILE A 3 3.80 3.63 -10.94
CA ILE A 3 4.80 2.82 -10.25
C ILE A 3 5.06 1.58 -11.08
N SER A 4 6.32 1.21 -11.27
CA SER A 4 6.61 -0.09 -11.86
C SER A 4 6.29 -1.18 -10.83
N LYS A 5 5.60 -2.24 -11.28
CA LYS A 5 5.39 -3.44 -10.45
C LYS A 5 6.71 -3.96 -9.86
N GLU A 6 7.80 -3.78 -10.58
CA GLU A 6 9.17 -4.09 -10.15
C GLU A 6 9.57 -3.40 -8.84
N ILE A 7 9.18 -2.13 -8.62
CA ILE A 7 9.46 -1.43 -7.35
C ILE A 7 8.72 -2.11 -6.20
N MET A 8 7.44 -2.45 -6.40
CA MET A 8 6.60 -3.10 -5.39
C MET A 8 7.03 -4.54 -5.08
N GLN A 9 7.80 -5.20 -5.96
CA GLN A 9 8.37 -6.51 -5.67
C GLN A 9 9.35 -6.49 -4.49
N ASN A 10 9.97 -5.35 -4.21
CA ASN A 10 10.87 -5.18 -3.08
C ASN A 10 10.17 -4.69 -1.81
N TRP A 11 8.86 -4.40 -1.90
CA TRP A 11 8.08 -3.91 -0.77
C TRP A 11 7.65 -5.04 0.16
N PHE A 12 7.45 -4.72 1.41
CA PHE A 12 6.97 -5.64 2.43
C PHE A 12 5.44 -5.60 2.46
N ILE A 13 4.84 -6.73 2.81
CA ILE A 13 3.40 -6.88 3.00
C ILE A 13 3.16 -7.25 4.45
N SER A 14 2.22 -6.57 5.07
CA SER A 14 1.72 -6.88 6.41
C SER A 14 0.20 -6.91 6.38
N TYR A 15 -0.40 -7.86 7.08
CA TYR A 15 -1.83 -7.92 7.31
C TYR A 15 -2.10 -8.25 8.77
N ASP A 16 -2.89 -7.41 9.41
CA ASP A 16 -3.38 -7.63 10.78
C ASP A 16 -4.85 -8.06 10.71
N GLU A 17 -5.09 -9.34 11.00
CA GLU A 17 -6.41 -9.97 10.97
C GLU A 17 -7.37 -9.46 12.05
N TYR A 18 -6.85 -8.94 13.17
CA TYR A 18 -7.69 -8.43 14.27
C TYR A 18 -8.25 -7.05 13.95
N THR A 19 -7.49 -6.23 13.21
CA THR A 19 -7.90 -4.90 12.79
C THR A 19 -8.35 -4.84 11.33
N ASP A 20 -8.30 -5.97 10.61
CA ASP A 20 -8.49 -6.09 9.16
C ASP A 20 -7.70 -5.01 8.40
N ARG A 21 -6.44 -4.83 8.79
CA ARG A 21 -5.56 -3.79 8.25
C ARG A 21 -4.49 -4.43 7.38
N PHE A 22 -4.58 -4.19 6.09
CA PHE A 22 -3.57 -4.54 5.11
C PHE A 22 -2.65 -3.36 4.82
N GLN A 23 -1.35 -3.65 4.69
CA GLN A 23 -0.33 -2.67 4.34
C GLN A 23 0.64 -3.29 3.33
N ILE A 24 0.99 -2.51 2.29
CA ILE A 24 2.19 -2.76 1.48
C ILE A 24 3.09 -1.53 1.54
N TYR A 25 4.39 -1.73 1.72
CA TYR A 25 5.29 -0.61 1.94
C TYR A 25 6.75 -0.86 1.56
N ASP A 26 7.42 0.21 1.18
CA ASP A 26 8.88 0.29 1.17
C ASP A 26 9.37 0.39 2.62
N ASN A 27 10.33 -0.45 3.03
CA ASN A 27 10.88 -0.43 4.39
C ASN A 27 11.46 0.93 4.79
N MET A 28 11.90 1.73 3.81
CA MET A 28 12.37 3.09 4.08
C MET A 28 11.28 4.02 4.62
N VAL A 29 9.99 3.70 4.47
CA VAL A 29 8.89 4.58 4.89
C VAL A 29 8.98 4.95 6.36
N PHE A 30 9.43 4.02 7.22
CA PHE A 30 9.53 4.22 8.66
C PHE A 30 10.74 5.07 9.10
N ASN A 31 11.67 5.32 8.18
CA ASN A 31 12.84 6.19 8.39
C ASN A 31 12.61 7.62 7.88
N VAL A 32 11.47 7.88 7.23
CA VAL A 32 11.12 9.20 6.69
C VAL A 32 10.20 9.92 7.68
N ASN A 33 10.48 11.19 7.93
CA ASN A 33 9.62 12.02 8.78
C ASN A 33 8.20 12.12 8.19
N ILE A 34 7.18 11.96 9.04
CA ILE A 34 5.77 11.99 8.62
C ILE A 34 5.40 13.25 7.82
N ASN A 35 6.01 14.39 8.14
CA ASN A 35 5.75 15.68 7.48
C ASN A 35 6.28 15.73 6.03
N HIS A 36 7.17 14.81 5.66
CA HIS A 36 7.69 14.66 4.30
C HIS A 36 6.76 13.86 3.40
N PHE A 37 5.64 13.34 3.93
CA PHE A 37 4.63 12.68 3.14
C PHE A 37 3.49 13.63 2.77
N LEU A 38 3.03 13.50 1.53
CA LEU A 38 1.67 13.83 1.12
C LEU A 38 0.81 12.60 1.38
N ILE A 39 -0.12 12.70 2.33
CA ILE A 39 -1.01 11.61 2.72
C ILE A 39 -2.33 11.81 2.00
N LYS A 40 -2.70 10.87 1.14
CA LYS A 40 -4.00 10.86 0.46
C LYS A 40 -4.86 9.77 1.09
N LYS A 41 -6.00 10.18 1.66
CA LYS A 41 -7.00 9.29 2.24
C LYS A 41 -8.27 9.32 1.41
N LYS A 42 -8.84 8.15 1.17
CA LYS A 42 -10.17 8.02 0.56
C LYS A 42 -10.84 6.76 1.10
N ASP A 43 -11.97 6.94 1.76
CA ASP A 43 -12.69 5.85 2.42
C ASP A 43 -11.75 5.04 3.32
N ASP A 44 -11.61 3.75 3.06
CA ASP A 44 -10.76 2.83 3.82
C ASP A 44 -9.31 2.73 3.27
N TYR A 45 -8.96 3.54 2.28
CA TYR A 45 -7.65 3.55 1.61
C TYR A 45 -6.79 4.74 2.07
N THR A 46 -5.52 4.47 2.36
CA THR A 46 -4.52 5.52 2.61
C THR A 46 -3.27 5.28 1.78
N VAL A 47 -2.77 6.31 1.09
CA VAL A 47 -1.49 6.28 0.36
C VAL A 47 -0.57 7.36 0.94
N TYR A 48 0.66 6.99 1.25
CA TYR A 48 1.72 7.88 1.70
C TYR A 48 2.71 8.11 0.55
N ILE A 49 2.80 9.36 0.09
CA ILE A 49 3.62 9.76 -1.05
C ILE A 49 4.76 10.65 -0.58
N ASN A 50 6.00 10.25 -0.83
CA ASN A 50 7.14 11.09 -0.51
C ASN A 50 7.09 12.37 -1.34
N LYS A 51 7.08 13.54 -0.69
CA LYS A 51 6.97 14.85 -1.39
C LYS A 51 8.16 15.15 -2.29
N ALA A 52 9.34 14.62 -1.99
CA ALA A 52 10.57 14.91 -2.73
C ALA A 52 10.73 14.01 -3.96
N SER A 53 10.54 12.70 -3.82
CA SER A 53 10.65 11.76 -4.94
C SER A 53 9.36 11.60 -5.73
N HIS A 54 8.25 12.10 -5.20
CA HIS A 54 6.89 11.86 -5.67
C HIS A 54 6.47 10.38 -5.70
N GLN A 55 7.29 9.45 -5.20
CA GLN A 55 6.96 8.02 -5.14
C GLN A 55 6.11 7.71 -3.90
N PRO A 56 5.07 6.88 -4.00
CA PRO A 56 4.46 6.32 -2.80
C PRO A 56 5.39 5.31 -2.17
N MET A 57 5.28 5.22 -0.86
CA MET A 57 6.13 4.39 -0.02
C MET A 57 5.31 3.50 0.91
N LEU A 58 4.03 3.81 1.12
CA LEU A 58 3.12 2.97 1.91
C LEU A 58 1.71 3.12 1.35
N PHE A 59 1.03 2.00 1.24
CA PHE A 59 -0.38 1.91 0.95
C PHE A 59 -1.05 1.05 2.01
N GLU A 60 -2.16 1.54 2.55
CA GLU A 60 -2.96 0.86 3.56
C GLU A 60 -4.40 0.70 3.08
N ILE A 61 -4.97 -0.46 3.39
CA ILE A 61 -6.40 -0.73 3.27
C ILE A 61 -6.88 -1.18 4.64
N SER A 62 -7.85 -0.46 5.20
CA SER A 62 -8.63 -0.95 6.33
C SER A 62 -9.83 -1.74 5.82
N LYS A 63 -10.32 -2.71 6.61
CA LYS A 63 -11.47 -3.54 6.26
C LYS A 63 -11.28 -4.27 4.93
N LEU A 64 -10.08 -4.82 4.70
CA LEU A 64 -9.75 -5.43 3.42
C LEU A 64 -10.70 -6.58 3.08
N TYR A 65 -11.02 -7.44 4.05
CA TYR A 65 -11.92 -8.58 3.81
C TYR A 65 -13.31 -8.11 3.34
N ASP A 66 -13.83 -7.03 3.90
CA ASP A 66 -15.11 -6.44 3.48
C ASP A 66 -15.08 -5.91 2.03
N LYS A 67 -13.91 -5.54 1.51
CA LYS A 67 -13.76 -4.92 0.17
C LYS A 67 -13.50 -5.92 -0.93
N VAL A 68 -12.63 -6.89 -0.66
CA VAL A 68 -12.18 -7.83 -1.69
C VAL A 68 -12.72 -9.22 -1.46
N HIS A 69 -13.29 -9.52 -0.28
CA HIS A 69 -13.75 -10.86 0.11
C HIS A 69 -12.66 -11.94 -0.11
N LEU A 70 -11.41 -11.56 0.12
CA LEU A 70 -10.23 -12.40 -0.11
C LEU A 70 -9.38 -12.47 1.15
N ASP A 71 -8.91 -13.68 1.44
CA ASP A 71 -7.89 -13.91 2.46
C ASP A 71 -6.49 -13.71 1.87
N VAL A 72 -5.96 -12.50 2.05
CA VAL A 72 -4.62 -12.13 1.57
C VAL A 72 -3.48 -12.90 2.22
N ASN A 73 -3.68 -13.52 3.38
CA ASN A 73 -2.62 -14.34 4.01
C ASN A 73 -2.25 -15.57 3.18
N SER A 74 -3.19 -16.05 2.37
CA SER A 74 -3.01 -17.22 1.50
C SER A 74 -2.50 -16.87 0.09
N MET A 75 -2.44 -15.58 -0.26
CA MET A 75 -2.12 -15.12 -1.61
C MET A 75 -0.61 -15.01 -1.84
N LYS A 76 -0.17 -15.29 -3.07
CA LYS A 76 1.21 -14.98 -3.48
C LYS A 76 1.37 -13.47 -3.60
N LYS A 77 2.55 -12.97 -3.24
CA LYS A 77 2.91 -11.54 -3.33
C LYS A 77 2.59 -10.92 -4.69
N ASN A 78 2.88 -11.61 -5.80
CA ASN A 78 2.60 -11.10 -7.15
C ASN A 78 1.11 -10.87 -7.38
N ASP A 79 0.26 -11.75 -6.86
CA ASP A 79 -1.19 -11.64 -7.00
C ASP A 79 -1.71 -10.46 -6.17
N ILE A 80 -1.17 -10.27 -4.96
CA ILE A 80 -1.46 -9.11 -4.12
C ILE A 80 -1.04 -7.81 -4.82
N ILE A 81 0.16 -7.75 -5.41
CA ILE A 81 0.63 -6.58 -6.17
C ILE A 81 -0.30 -6.29 -7.35
N ASN A 82 -0.72 -7.31 -8.09
CA ASN A 82 -1.66 -7.14 -9.21
C ASN A 82 -3.03 -6.62 -8.76
N LEU A 83 -3.49 -7.04 -7.58
CA LEU A 83 -4.74 -6.58 -6.99
C LEU A 83 -4.68 -5.10 -6.59
N ILE A 84 -3.59 -4.68 -5.95
CA ILE A 84 -3.48 -3.35 -5.34
C ILE A 84 -2.90 -2.27 -6.27
N GLU A 85 -2.12 -2.64 -7.29
CA GLU A 85 -1.47 -1.71 -8.21
C GLU A 85 -2.44 -0.70 -8.85
N PRO A 86 -3.66 -1.09 -9.29
CA PRO A 86 -4.64 -0.14 -9.80
C PRO A 86 -5.06 0.92 -8.78
N PHE A 87 -5.14 0.57 -7.50
CA PHE A 87 -5.49 1.50 -6.43
C PHE A 87 -4.36 2.50 -6.19
N ILE A 88 -3.14 2.00 -6.05
CA ILE A 88 -1.97 2.85 -5.84
C ILE A 88 -1.77 3.78 -7.05
N SER A 89 -1.80 3.27 -8.28
CA SER A 89 -1.65 4.07 -9.51
C SER A 89 -2.72 5.14 -9.69
N LYS A 90 -3.95 4.90 -9.22
CA LYS A 90 -5.05 5.87 -9.28
C LYS A 90 -4.92 6.99 -8.26
N TYR A 91 -4.38 6.68 -7.08
CA TYR A 91 -4.36 7.60 -5.95
C TYR A 91 -2.98 8.22 -5.69
N ALA A 92 -1.90 7.69 -6.28
CA ALA A 92 -0.55 8.28 -6.28
C ALA A 92 -0.39 9.38 -7.35
#